data_AF-A0A8J8CLC2-F1
#
_entry.id   AF-A0A8J8CLC2-F1
#
_cell.length_a   1.000
_cell.length_b   1.000
_cell.length_c   1.000
_cell.angle_alpha   90.00
_cell.angle_beta   90.00
_cell.angle_gamma   90.00
#
_symmetry.space_group_name_H-M   'P 1'
#
loop_
_entity.id
_entity.type
_entity.pdbx_description
1 polymer ?
#
loop_
_entity_poly.entity_id
_entity_poly.type
_entity_poly.pdbx_seq_one_letter_code
_entity_poly.pdbx_strand_id
1 'polypeptide(L)'
;MNIEGFRKFGKDREYTEQIIEEAIFAIKDFNDFLVESNNKINSATNEDIHNYAQYLIDTGRNSKAIFYGLVRYNIFTGNNDMLITTLELLDGSDVLDNLARELKETVGAEKADEILKEIEFPPLGTSAGEKPIITKKVIDQLAKNLDEKTCKKILVSNLHGIPKESYQRQRENYLKARNVDEYLKERNANFIKLLEKHRDEKTLFYTQEIDDEVVEHCRNNPQIESGVRKGNIVYAEKIPYMTKKFLKETDENMKNYYYCHCMWVREALKTGNVKVPSKFCECSAGYYKNQWDVILDQPVNVDVVETILDGNPRCLFAIHLPDDVVKKAEEK
;
A
#
# COMPACT_ATOMS: atom_id res chain seq x y z
N MET A 1 7.80 -6.89 -29.06
CA MET A 1 8.20 -5.73 -28.23
C MET A 1 8.13 -4.47 -29.08
N ASN A 2 7.35 -3.45 -28.67
CA ASN A 2 7.18 -2.19 -29.42
C ASN A 2 7.94 -1.04 -28.73
N ILE A 3 9.26 -0.96 -28.95
CA ILE A 3 10.12 0.04 -28.29
C ILE A 3 9.85 1.46 -28.79
N GLU A 4 9.66 1.66 -30.09
CA GLU A 4 9.38 2.99 -30.64
C GLU A 4 8.06 3.56 -30.12
N GLY A 5 7.03 2.72 -30.04
CA GLY A 5 5.75 3.07 -29.42
C GLY A 5 5.92 3.42 -27.94
N PHE A 6 6.70 2.64 -27.19
CA PHE A 6 6.98 2.95 -25.78
C PHE A 6 7.74 4.26 -25.59
N ARG A 7 8.72 4.57 -26.46
CA ARG A 7 9.43 5.87 -26.44
C ARG A 7 8.46 7.03 -26.65
N LYS A 8 7.57 6.92 -27.63
CA LYS A 8 6.54 7.93 -27.89
C LYS A 8 5.64 8.10 -26.67
N PHE A 9 5.15 7.00 -26.11
CA PHE A 9 4.35 6.99 -24.89
C PHE A 9 5.05 7.68 -23.71
N GLY A 10 6.34 7.41 -23.50
CA GLY A 10 7.12 8.06 -22.45
C GLY A 10 7.23 9.57 -22.63
N LYS A 11 7.45 10.04 -23.87
CA LYS A 11 7.49 11.47 -24.20
C LYS A 11 6.15 12.15 -24.01
N ASP A 12 5.06 11.50 -24.42
CA ASP A 12 3.69 12.00 -24.23
C ASP A 12 3.32 12.12 -22.74
N ARG A 13 4.01 11.40 -21.85
CA ARG A 13 3.89 11.49 -20.38
C ARG A 13 4.99 12.30 -19.70
N GLU A 14 5.77 13.05 -20.48
CA GLU A 14 6.84 13.93 -19.99
C GLU A 14 7.90 13.19 -19.16
N TYR A 15 8.12 11.90 -19.42
CA TYR A 15 9.24 11.17 -18.82
C TYR A 15 10.56 11.70 -19.36
N THR A 16 11.56 11.80 -18.48
CA THR A 16 12.91 12.18 -18.89
C THR A 16 13.51 11.10 -19.79
N GLU A 17 14.46 11.47 -20.66
CA GLU A 17 15.12 10.51 -21.54
C GLU A 17 15.80 9.39 -20.72
N GLN A 18 16.39 9.73 -19.57
CA GLN A 18 16.95 8.74 -18.65
C GLN A 18 15.92 7.68 -18.21
N ILE A 19 14.72 8.11 -17.77
CA ILE A 19 13.66 7.19 -17.35
C ILE A 19 13.23 6.28 -18.51
N ILE A 20 13.16 6.82 -19.72
CA ILE A 20 12.79 6.07 -20.92
C ILE A 20 13.87 5.01 -21.23
N GLU A 21 15.15 5.37 -21.21
CA GLU A 21 16.25 4.43 -21.46
C GLU A 21 16.37 3.34 -20.40
N GLU A 22 16.26 3.69 -19.11
CA GLU A 22 16.24 2.71 -18.01
C GLU A 22 15.10 1.71 -18.17
N ALA A 23 13.91 2.20 -18.55
CA ALA A 23 12.78 1.32 -18.82
C ALA A 23 13.02 0.43 -20.05
N ILE A 24 13.58 0.96 -21.14
CA ILE A 24 13.91 0.16 -22.33
C ILE A 24 14.94 -0.91 -22.04
N PHE A 25 15.94 -0.61 -21.21
CA PHE A 25 16.89 -1.60 -20.72
C PHE A 25 16.17 -2.73 -19.99
N ALA A 26 15.29 -2.41 -19.03
CA ALA A 26 14.51 -3.40 -18.29
C ALA A 26 13.62 -4.27 -19.18
N ILE A 27 12.95 -3.67 -20.17
CA ILE A 27 12.08 -4.38 -21.12
C ILE A 27 12.92 -5.36 -21.96
N LYS A 28 14.11 -4.94 -22.42
CA LYS A 28 15.01 -5.81 -23.19
C LYS A 28 15.56 -6.94 -22.34
N ASP A 29 16.08 -6.65 -21.14
CA ASP A 29 16.64 -7.65 -20.24
C ASP A 29 15.61 -8.72 -19.85
N PHE A 30 14.36 -8.31 -19.57
CA PHE A 30 13.27 -9.27 -19.33
C PHE A 30 12.93 -10.06 -20.59
N ASN A 31 12.86 -9.43 -21.77
CA ASN A 31 12.61 -10.16 -23.01
C ASN A 31 13.73 -11.18 -23.32
N ASP A 32 14.99 -10.84 -23.06
CA ASP A 32 16.12 -11.74 -23.28
C ASP A 32 16.07 -12.93 -22.35
N PHE A 33 15.74 -12.73 -21.06
CA PHE A 33 15.44 -13.82 -20.11
C PHE A 33 14.34 -14.75 -20.61
N LEU A 34 13.25 -14.21 -21.18
CA LEU A 34 12.15 -15.02 -21.72
C LEU A 34 12.54 -15.81 -22.97
N VAL A 35 13.44 -15.30 -23.80
CA VAL A 35 13.88 -15.99 -25.01
C VAL A 35 14.62 -17.29 -24.66
N GLU A 36 15.32 -17.34 -23.53
CA GLU A 36 15.96 -18.57 -23.03
C GLU A 36 14.95 -19.70 -22.74
N SER A 37 13.70 -19.35 -22.38
CA SER A 37 12.59 -20.29 -22.20
C SER A 37 11.66 -20.39 -23.42
N ASN A 38 12.11 -19.93 -24.60
CA ASN A 38 11.34 -19.89 -25.85
C ASN A 38 10.02 -19.10 -25.75
N ASN A 39 10.00 -18.08 -24.88
CA ASN A 39 8.89 -17.16 -24.69
C ASN A 39 9.26 -15.73 -25.14
N LYS A 40 8.30 -14.79 -25.12
CA LYS A 40 8.48 -13.39 -25.48
C LYS A 40 7.68 -12.51 -24.55
N ILE A 41 8.12 -11.25 -24.38
CA ILE A 41 7.47 -10.32 -23.43
C ILE A 41 5.97 -10.08 -23.68
N ASN A 42 5.51 -10.18 -24.93
CA ASN A 42 4.10 -10.00 -25.28
C ASN A 42 3.22 -11.23 -24.93
N SER A 43 3.83 -12.38 -24.63
CA SER A 43 3.17 -13.63 -24.22
C SER A 43 3.59 -14.06 -22.81
N ALA A 44 4.28 -13.18 -22.07
CA ALA A 44 4.71 -13.45 -20.71
C ALA A 44 3.51 -13.58 -19.76
N THR A 45 3.67 -14.48 -18.78
CA THR A 45 2.71 -14.80 -17.74
C THR A 45 3.16 -14.24 -16.39
N ASN A 46 2.27 -14.24 -15.40
CA ASN A 46 2.62 -13.83 -14.03
C ASN A 46 3.72 -14.72 -13.42
N GLU A 47 3.81 -15.98 -13.82
CA GLU A 47 4.87 -16.88 -13.39
C GLU A 47 6.23 -16.46 -13.97
N ASP A 48 6.26 -16.00 -15.22
CA ASP A 48 7.50 -15.56 -15.87
C ASP A 48 8.13 -14.36 -15.15
N ILE A 49 7.32 -13.39 -14.68
CA ILE A 49 7.84 -12.24 -13.94
C ILE A 49 8.34 -12.62 -12.53
N HIS A 50 7.71 -13.60 -11.88
CA HIS A 50 8.21 -14.14 -10.62
C HIS A 50 9.54 -14.87 -10.82
N ASN A 51 9.66 -15.70 -11.86
CA ASN A 51 10.91 -16.37 -12.21
C ASN A 51 12.03 -15.38 -12.56
N TYR A 52 11.69 -14.32 -13.30
CA TYR A 52 12.63 -13.25 -13.60
C TYR A 52 13.06 -12.47 -12.35
N ALA A 53 12.13 -12.19 -11.43
CA ALA A 53 12.46 -11.55 -10.16
C ALA A 53 13.43 -12.40 -9.33
N GLN A 54 13.20 -13.71 -9.26
CA GLN A 54 14.11 -14.64 -8.59
C GLN A 54 15.49 -14.65 -9.26
N TYR A 55 15.54 -14.72 -10.59
CA TYR A 55 16.79 -14.66 -11.35
C TYR A 55 17.57 -13.35 -11.11
N LEU A 56 16.88 -12.21 -11.01
CA LEU A 56 17.51 -10.93 -10.66
C LEU A 56 18.06 -10.93 -9.24
N ILE A 57 17.38 -11.57 -8.28
CA ILE A 57 17.86 -11.73 -6.91
C ILE A 57 19.12 -12.61 -6.89
N ASP A 58 19.06 -13.78 -7.53
CA ASP A 58 20.17 -14.75 -7.57
C ASP A 58 21.42 -14.18 -8.23
N THR A 59 21.24 -13.24 -9.18
CA THR A 59 22.34 -12.55 -9.87
C THR A 59 22.71 -11.20 -9.26
N GLY A 60 22.05 -10.76 -8.18
CA GLY A 60 22.29 -9.46 -7.54
C GLY A 60 21.97 -8.24 -8.41
N ARG A 61 21.12 -8.41 -9.42
CA ARG A 61 20.72 -7.38 -10.39
C ARG A 61 19.35 -6.76 -10.10
N ASN A 62 18.63 -7.26 -9.09
CA ASN A 62 17.31 -6.75 -8.72
C ASN A 62 17.38 -5.27 -8.31
N SER A 63 16.57 -4.43 -8.95
CA SER A 63 16.57 -2.99 -8.68
C SER A 63 15.20 -2.35 -8.97
N LYS A 64 14.91 -1.24 -8.28
CA LYS A 64 13.68 -0.46 -8.51
C LYS A 64 13.57 0.01 -9.96
N ALA A 65 14.70 0.37 -10.58
CA ALA A 65 14.73 0.82 -11.98
C ALA A 65 14.19 -0.25 -12.93
N ILE A 66 14.58 -1.52 -12.75
CA ILE A 66 14.09 -2.64 -13.57
C ILE A 66 12.58 -2.82 -13.41
N PHE A 67 12.11 -2.99 -12.17
CA PHE A 67 10.69 -3.24 -11.94
C PHE A 67 9.80 -2.04 -12.33
N TYR A 68 10.22 -0.79 -12.07
CA TYR A 68 9.49 0.38 -12.55
C TYR A 68 9.51 0.50 -14.08
N GLY A 69 10.58 0.05 -14.75
CA GLY A 69 10.63 -0.07 -16.20
C GLY A 69 9.54 -1.00 -16.73
N LEU A 70 9.39 -2.17 -16.11
CA LEU A 70 8.35 -3.13 -16.47
C LEU A 70 6.94 -2.63 -16.14
N VAL A 71 6.72 -1.97 -14.99
CA VAL A 71 5.46 -1.30 -14.65
C VAL A 71 5.04 -0.33 -15.76
N ARG A 72 5.95 0.55 -16.20
CA ARG A 72 5.65 1.51 -17.27
C ARG A 72 5.32 0.82 -18.59
N TYR A 73 6.02 -0.26 -18.91
CA TYR A 73 5.74 -1.03 -20.12
C TYR A 73 4.37 -1.72 -20.06
N ASN A 74 3.98 -2.27 -18.91
CA ASN A 74 2.66 -2.87 -18.72
C ASN A 74 1.53 -1.85 -18.81
N ILE A 75 1.75 -0.62 -18.31
CA ILE A 75 0.82 0.50 -18.54
C ILE A 75 0.71 0.81 -20.04
N PHE A 76 1.84 0.88 -20.76
CA PHE A 76 1.86 1.16 -22.19
C PHE A 76 1.13 0.08 -23.01
N THR A 77 1.29 -1.19 -22.67
CA THR A 77 0.65 -2.31 -23.38
C THR A 77 -0.78 -2.59 -22.91
N GLY A 78 -1.21 -2.01 -21.79
CA GLY A 78 -2.50 -2.30 -21.16
C GLY A 78 -2.57 -3.70 -20.52
N ASN A 79 -1.43 -4.31 -20.20
CA ASN A 79 -1.38 -5.63 -19.55
C ASN A 79 -1.58 -5.47 -18.03
N ASN A 80 -2.84 -5.36 -17.60
CA ASN A 80 -3.20 -5.13 -16.20
C ASN A 80 -2.78 -6.27 -15.27
N ASP A 81 -2.87 -7.52 -15.70
CA ASP A 81 -2.48 -8.67 -14.86
C ASP A 81 -0.99 -8.62 -14.53
N MET A 82 -0.15 -8.43 -15.55
CA MET A 82 1.30 -8.28 -15.38
C MET A 82 1.66 -7.00 -14.61
N LEU A 83 0.93 -5.90 -14.83
CA LEU A 83 1.08 -4.66 -14.08
C LEU A 83 0.89 -4.89 -12.57
N ILE A 84 -0.20 -5.54 -12.18
CA ILE A 84 -0.51 -5.83 -10.78
C ILE A 84 0.57 -6.74 -10.17
N THR A 85 0.95 -7.83 -10.85
CA THR A 85 2.00 -8.73 -10.35
C THR A 85 3.34 -8.02 -10.18
N THR A 86 3.73 -7.16 -11.12
CA THR A 86 4.98 -6.39 -11.01
C THR A 86 4.92 -5.38 -9.85
N LEU A 87 3.76 -4.75 -9.62
CA LEU A 87 3.57 -3.84 -8.49
C LEU A 87 3.63 -4.57 -7.15
N GLU A 88 3.11 -5.80 -7.04
CA GLU A 88 3.18 -6.61 -5.81
C GLU A 88 4.62 -6.99 -5.41
N LEU A 89 5.54 -7.07 -6.38
CA LEU A 89 6.98 -7.28 -6.15
C LEU A 89 7.69 -6.02 -5.62
N LEU A 90 7.20 -4.83 -6.00
CA LEU A 90 7.71 -3.54 -5.55
C LEU A 90 7.09 -3.11 -4.21
N ASP A 91 5.80 -3.37 -4.02
CA ASP A 91 5.03 -2.78 -2.94
C ASP A 91 5.51 -3.26 -1.57
N GLY A 92 5.66 -2.28 -0.69
CA GLY A 92 6.18 -2.45 0.65
C GLY A 92 7.67 -2.77 0.74
N SER A 93 8.46 -2.71 -0.34
CA SER A 93 9.90 -3.05 -0.30
C SER A 93 10.68 -2.25 0.76
N ASP A 94 10.28 -1.00 0.98
CA ASP A 94 10.95 -0.08 1.90
C ASP A 94 10.45 -0.21 3.36
N VAL A 95 9.38 -0.98 3.60
CA VAL A 95 8.71 -1.03 4.91
C VAL A 95 9.63 -1.55 6.01
N LEU A 96 10.37 -2.63 5.75
CA LEU A 96 11.27 -3.19 6.75
C LEU A 96 12.52 -2.33 6.96
N ASP A 97 13.06 -1.72 5.90
CA ASP A 97 14.18 -0.77 6.02
C ASP A 97 13.80 0.45 6.85
N ASN A 98 12.62 1.01 6.59
CA ASN A 98 12.07 2.12 7.37
C ASN A 98 11.80 1.70 8.83
N LEU A 99 11.32 0.47 9.06
CA LEU A 99 11.13 -0.09 10.39
C LEU A 99 12.46 -0.21 11.14
N ALA A 100 13.51 -0.70 10.48
CA ALA A 100 14.84 -0.82 11.07
C ALA A 100 15.41 0.56 11.43
N ARG A 101 15.22 1.56 10.57
CA ARG A 101 15.62 2.94 10.87
C ARG A 101 14.86 3.51 12.06
N GLU A 102 13.52 3.41 12.08
CA GLU A 102 12.71 3.89 13.20
C GLU A 102 13.04 3.17 14.51
N LEU A 103 13.30 1.87 14.47
CA LEU A 103 13.74 1.09 15.62
C LEU A 103 15.06 1.64 16.16
N LYS A 104 16.06 1.88 15.29
CA LYS A 104 17.36 2.47 15.68
C LYS A 104 17.20 3.85 16.30
N GLU A 105 16.36 4.70 15.72
CA GLU A 105 16.07 6.04 16.24
C GLU A 105 15.35 6.01 17.60
N THR A 106 14.46 5.04 17.81
CA THR A 106 13.66 4.96 19.04
C THR A 106 14.37 4.26 20.19
N VAL A 107 15.15 3.19 19.95
CA VAL A 107 15.77 2.39 21.03
C VAL A 107 17.31 2.36 21.02
N GLY A 108 17.94 3.02 20.06
CA GLY A 108 19.39 3.01 19.86
C GLY A 108 19.87 1.86 18.97
N ALA A 109 20.99 2.08 18.27
CA ALA A 109 21.53 1.16 17.27
C ALA A 109 21.86 -0.24 17.82
N GLU A 110 22.54 -0.32 18.96
CA GLU A 110 22.94 -1.60 19.57
C GLU A 110 21.74 -2.50 19.89
N LYS A 111 20.71 -1.93 20.54
CA LYS A 111 19.50 -2.68 20.87
C LYS A 111 18.70 -3.05 19.62
N ALA A 112 18.63 -2.15 18.64
CA ALA A 112 17.95 -2.43 17.38
C ALA A 112 18.63 -3.57 16.60
N ASP A 113 19.96 -3.55 16.51
CA ASP A 113 20.73 -4.60 15.83
C ASP A 113 20.56 -5.95 16.54
N GLU A 114 20.52 -5.99 17.88
CA GLU A 114 20.25 -7.23 18.62
C GLU A 114 18.81 -7.76 18.38
N ILE A 115 17.80 -6.88 18.32
CA ILE A 115 16.41 -7.28 18.01
C ILE A 115 16.29 -7.86 16.60
N LEU A 116 17.01 -7.29 15.63
CA LEU A 116 16.93 -7.67 14.21
C LEU A 116 17.94 -8.74 13.79
N LYS A 117 18.85 -9.15 14.68
CA LYS A 117 19.98 -10.05 14.38
C LYS A 117 19.59 -11.37 13.70
N GLU A 118 18.44 -11.93 14.04
CA GLU A 118 17.94 -13.20 13.49
C GLU A 118 16.99 -13.02 12.29
N ILE A 119 16.87 -11.79 11.79
CA ILE A 119 15.96 -11.43 10.71
C ILE A 119 16.78 -11.12 9.47
N GLU A 120 16.68 -12.00 8.49
CA GLU A 120 17.15 -11.73 7.14
C GLU A 120 16.13 -10.86 6.41
N PHE A 121 16.55 -9.67 5.98
CA PHE A 121 15.67 -8.75 5.28
C PHE A 121 15.55 -9.21 3.82
N PRO A 122 14.33 -9.40 3.31
CA PRO A 122 14.13 -9.95 1.98
C PRO A 122 14.60 -8.95 0.92
N PRO A 123 15.26 -9.41 -0.14
CA PRO A 123 15.63 -8.55 -1.25
C PRO A 123 14.40 -8.04 -2.00
N LEU A 124 14.56 -6.93 -2.73
CA LEU A 124 13.53 -6.42 -3.64
C LEU A 124 13.15 -7.49 -4.68
N GLY A 125 11.85 -7.69 -4.90
CA GLY A 125 11.36 -8.76 -5.78
C GLY A 125 11.04 -10.07 -5.07
N THR A 126 11.18 -10.13 -3.75
CA THR A 126 10.79 -11.32 -2.96
C THR A 126 9.31 -11.67 -3.18
N SER A 127 9.06 -12.96 -3.31
CA SER A 127 7.73 -13.52 -3.56
C SER A 127 6.74 -13.14 -2.45
N ALA A 128 5.46 -12.98 -2.81
CA ALA A 128 4.44 -12.58 -1.84
C ALA A 128 4.22 -13.65 -0.74
N GLY A 129 4.51 -14.92 -1.01
CA GLY A 129 4.33 -16.02 -0.06
C GLY A 129 5.34 -16.03 1.09
N GLU A 130 6.54 -15.47 0.89
CA GLU A 130 7.58 -15.42 1.92
C GLU A 130 7.40 -14.25 2.90
N LYS A 131 6.85 -13.14 2.42
CA LYS A 131 6.70 -11.89 3.18
C LYS A 131 6.01 -12.10 4.54
N PRO A 132 4.91 -12.86 4.68
CA PRO A 132 4.25 -13.09 5.97
C PRO A 132 5.10 -13.83 7.01
N ILE A 133 5.98 -14.74 6.57
CA ILE A 133 6.90 -15.46 7.48
C ILE A 133 7.85 -14.46 8.13
N ILE A 134 8.41 -13.56 7.33
CA ILE A 134 9.36 -12.53 7.77
C ILE A 134 8.64 -11.52 8.67
N THR A 135 7.45 -11.05 8.29
CA THR A 135 6.65 -10.13 9.10
C THR A 135 6.32 -10.73 10.47
N LYS A 136 5.95 -12.01 10.53
CA LYS A 136 5.74 -12.69 11.80
C LYS A 136 6.99 -12.65 12.68
N LYS A 137 8.16 -13.02 12.13
CA LYS A 137 9.43 -13.00 12.86
C LYS A 137 9.76 -11.61 13.40
N VAL A 138 9.59 -10.56 12.58
CA VAL A 138 9.81 -9.16 12.98
C VAL A 138 8.93 -8.80 14.17
N ILE A 139 7.62 -9.07 14.09
CA ILE A 139 6.70 -8.67 15.16
C ILE A 139 6.92 -9.47 16.44
N ASP A 140 7.23 -10.76 16.33
CA ASP A 140 7.58 -11.59 17.49
C ASP A 140 8.83 -11.04 18.20
N GLN A 141 9.86 -10.62 17.45
CA GLN A 141 11.07 -10.03 18.03
C GLN A 141 10.81 -8.67 18.67
N LEU A 142 9.99 -7.80 18.04
CA LEU A 142 9.60 -6.54 18.64
C LEU A 142 8.83 -6.76 19.95
N ALA A 143 7.85 -7.67 19.96
CA ALA A 143 7.02 -7.96 21.13
C ALA A 143 7.82 -8.61 22.28
N LYS A 144 8.84 -9.42 21.95
CA LYS A 144 9.71 -10.05 22.95
C LYS A 144 10.62 -9.04 23.66
N ASN A 145 11.06 -7.99 22.98
CA ASN A 145 12.16 -7.12 23.43
C ASN A 145 11.72 -5.69 23.80
N LEU A 146 10.50 -5.29 23.46
CA LEU A 146 9.96 -3.95 23.66
C LEU A 146 8.63 -4.00 24.41
N ASP A 147 8.37 -2.96 25.20
CA ASP A 147 7.03 -2.75 25.77
C ASP A 147 6.03 -2.33 24.67
N GLU A 148 4.74 -2.47 24.98
CA GLU A 148 3.66 -2.22 24.03
C GLU A 148 3.66 -0.78 23.49
N LYS A 149 3.97 0.22 24.33
CA LYS A 149 3.97 1.63 23.93
C LYS A 149 5.11 1.91 22.94
N THR A 150 6.29 1.39 23.22
CA THR A 150 7.46 1.53 22.33
C THR A 150 7.22 0.82 21.00
N CYS A 151 6.70 -0.42 21.03
CA CYS A 151 6.37 -1.17 19.82
C CYS A 151 5.33 -0.44 18.97
N LYS A 152 4.25 0.06 19.58
CA LYS A 152 3.24 0.86 18.88
C LYS A 152 3.84 2.10 18.24
N LYS A 153 4.66 2.87 18.97
CA LYS A 153 5.32 4.08 18.45
C LYS A 153 6.08 3.80 17.15
N ILE A 154 6.83 2.70 17.10
CA ILE A 154 7.59 2.29 15.92
C ILE A 154 6.65 1.88 14.78
N LEU A 155 5.64 1.06 15.07
CA LEU A 155 4.76 0.53 14.03
C LEU A 155 3.81 1.57 13.44
N VAL A 156 3.34 2.56 14.22
CA VAL A 156 2.52 3.67 13.71
C VAL A 156 3.35 4.77 13.05
N SER A 157 4.66 4.60 12.95
CA SER A 157 5.50 5.50 12.14
C SER A 157 5.15 5.35 10.66
N ASN A 158 5.60 6.31 9.84
CA ASN A 158 5.40 6.28 8.40
C ASN A 158 6.31 5.22 7.74
N LEU A 159 6.04 3.94 7.99
CA LEU A 159 6.86 2.83 7.49
C LEU A 159 6.81 2.69 5.97
N HIS A 160 5.76 3.17 5.30
CA HIS A 160 5.74 3.27 3.84
C HIS A 160 6.62 4.41 3.30
N GLY A 161 7.13 5.29 4.15
CA GLY A 161 7.99 6.41 3.75
C GLY A 161 7.28 7.44 2.88
N ILE A 162 5.94 7.53 2.96
CA ILE A 162 5.16 8.43 2.10
C ILE A 162 5.48 9.89 2.49
N PRO A 163 6.00 10.70 1.55
CA PRO A 163 6.41 12.06 1.87
C PRO A 163 5.19 12.94 2.17
N LYS A 164 5.34 13.92 3.07
CA LYS A 164 4.26 14.80 3.53
C LYS A 164 3.62 15.57 2.37
N GLU A 165 4.42 15.87 1.35
CA GLU A 165 4.04 16.53 0.10
C GLU A 165 2.89 15.79 -0.60
N SER A 166 2.80 14.46 -0.45
CA SER A 166 1.73 13.63 -1.00
C SER A 166 0.35 13.97 -0.43
N TYR A 167 0.28 14.66 0.71
CA TYR A 167 -0.95 14.99 1.41
C TYR A 167 -1.28 16.50 1.42
N GLN A 168 -0.53 17.31 0.68
CA GLN A 168 -0.73 18.76 0.64
C GLN A 168 -2.10 19.14 0.08
N ARG A 169 -2.58 18.46 -0.95
CA ARG A 169 -3.92 18.70 -1.50
C ARG A 169 -5.02 18.46 -0.45
N GLN A 170 -4.86 17.44 0.39
CA GLN A 170 -5.81 17.11 1.45
C GLN A 170 -5.81 18.19 2.53
N ARG A 171 -4.63 18.73 2.86
CA ARG A 171 -4.48 19.88 3.74
C ARG A 171 -5.14 21.14 3.16
N GLU A 172 -4.87 21.46 1.90
CA GLU A 172 -5.50 22.61 1.22
C GLU A 172 -7.03 22.52 1.21
N ASN A 173 -7.57 21.31 0.99
CA ASN A 173 -9.01 21.08 1.07
C ASN A 173 -9.54 21.30 2.49
N TYR A 174 -8.83 20.82 3.52
CA TYR A 174 -9.22 21.05 4.92
C TYR A 174 -9.22 22.54 5.30
N LEU A 175 -8.24 23.30 4.84
CA LEU A 175 -8.16 24.75 5.11
C LEU A 175 -9.28 25.55 4.43
N LYS A 176 -9.85 25.04 3.33
CA LYS A 176 -11.00 25.66 2.63
C LYS A 176 -12.33 25.32 3.31
N ALA A 177 -12.42 24.18 3.99
CA ALA A 177 -13.61 23.78 4.71
C ALA A 177 -13.78 24.62 5.99
N ARG A 178 -15.04 24.89 6.37
CA ARG A 178 -15.36 25.63 7.60
C ARG A 178 -14.91 24.86 8.84
N ASN A 179 -15.10 23.56 8.86
CA ASN A 179 -14.73 22.67 9.95
C ASN A 179 -14.49 21.22 9.46
N VAL A 180 -14.13 20.33 10.39
CA VAL A 180 -13.83 18.92 10.08
C VAL A 180 -15.02 18.16 9.47
N ASP A 181 -16.26 18.48 9.83
CA ASP A 181 -17.44 17.78 9.31
C ASP A 181 -17.69 18.13 7.84
N GLU A 182 -17.54 19.40 7.48
CA GLU A 182 -17.60 19.84 6.08
C GLU A 182 -16.45 19.22 5.27
N TYR A 183 -15.23 19.20 5.83
CA TYR A 183 -14.09 18.56 5.20
C TYR A 183 -14.34 17.08 4.93
N LEU A 184 -14.88 16.32 5.90
CA LEU A 184 -15.17 14.89 5.73
C LEU A 184 -16.24 14.65 4.66
N LYS A 185 -17.28 15.50 4.60
CA LYS A 185 -18.31 15.45 3.56
C LYS A 185 -17.72 15.70 2.17
N GLU A 186 -16.87 16.71 2.03
CA GLU A 186 -16.20 17.01 0.76
C GLU A 186 -15.20 15.91 0.38
N ARG A 187 -14.44 15.38 1.34
CA ARG A 187 -13.51 14.27 1.15
C ARG A 187 -14.24 13.04 0.61
N ASN A 188 -15.40 12.70 1.18
CA ASN A 188 -16.24 11.61 0.68
C ASN A 188 -16.76 11.87 -0.74
N ALA A 189 -17.32 13.05 -1.00
CA ALA A 189 -17.80 13.40 -2.33
C ALA A 189 -16.67 13.35 -3.39
N ASN A 190 -15.46 13.80 -3.05
CA ASN A 190 -14.30 13.75 -3.92
C ASN A 190 -13.80 12.31 -4.15
N PHE A 191 -13.84 11.47 -3.12
CA PHE A 191 -13.50 10.06 -3.23
C PHE A 191 -14.47 9.31 -4.17
N ILE A 192 -15.79 9.49 -4.01
CA ILE A 192 -16.78 8.88 -4.90
C ILE A 192 -16.59 9.35 -6.35
N LYS A 193 -16.38 10.65 -6.58
CA LYS A 193 -16.07 11.19 -7.93
C LYS A 193 -14.81 10.58 -8.54
N LEU A 194 -13.79 10.33 -7.73
CA LEU A 194 -12.55 9.68 -8.19
C LEU A 194 -12.82 8.24 -8.62
N LEU A 195 -13.61 7.49 -7.86
CA LEU A 195 -14.02 6.12 -8.23
C LEU A 195 -14.87 6.11 -9.52
N GLU A 196 -15.85 7.01 -9.63
CA GLU A 196 -16.66 7.17 -10.85
C GLU A 196 -15.79 7.49 -12.07
N LYS A 197 -14.79 8.36 -11.93
CA LYS A 197 -13.82 8.65 -12.99
C LYS A 197 -13.06 7.40 -13.43
N HIS A 198 -12.54 6.61 -12.48
CA HIS A 198 -11.82 5.36 -12.81
C HIS A 198 -12.71 4.34 -13.51
N ARG A 199 -13.97 4.21 -13.08
CA ARG A 199 -14.98 3.38 -13.75
C ARG A 199 -15.22 3.85 -15.20
N ASP A 200 -15.52 5.14 -15.38
CA ASP A 200 -15.93 5.70 -16.68
C ASP A 200 -14.78 5.68 -17.69
N GLU A 201 -13.56 5.99 -17.24
CA GLU A 201 -12.34 5.97 -18.06
C GLU A 201 -11.74 4.56 -18.21
N LYS A 202 -12.29 3.55 -17.51
CA LYS A 202 -11.76 2.17 -17.45
C LYS A 202 -10.29 2.11 -17.04
N THR A 203 -9.92 2.94 -16.06
CA THR A 203 -8.58 2.97 -15.47
C THR A 203 -8.61 2.32 -14.07
N LEU A 204 -7.44 1.95 -13.56
CA LEU A 204 -7.33 1.35 -12.23
C LEU A 204 -7.29 2.42 -11.14
N PHE A 205 -8.06 2.22 -10.06
CA PHE A 205 -7.83 2.90 -8.80
C PHE A 205 -6.76 2.13 -8.03
N TYR A 206 -5.53 2.63 -8.05
CA TYR A 206 -4.34 1.85 -7.68
C TYR A 206 -4.22 0.58 -8.54
N THR A 207 -4.54 -0.58 -7.98
CA THR A 207 -4.43 -1.91 -8.62
C THR A 207 -5.79 -2.57 -8.87
N GLN A 208 -6.91 -1.90 -8.58
CA GLN A 208 -8.24 -2.46 -8.76
C GLN A 208 -9.08 -1.71 -9.79
N GLU A 209 -9.81 -2.48 -10.59
CA GLU A 209 -10.88 -1.96 -11.43
C GLU A 209 -12.07 -1.52 -10.58
N ILE A 210 -12.76 -0.48 -11.03
CA ILE A 210 -13.96 0.04 -10.39
C ILE A 210 -15.17 -0.20 -11.31
N ASP A 211 -16.23 -0.79 -10.76
CA ASP A 211 -17.54 -0.92 -11.40
C ASP A 211 -18.63 -0.26 -10.56
N ASP A 212 -19.88 -0.32 -11.03
CA ASP A 212 -21.01 0.31 -10.34
C ASP A 212 -21.24 -0.28 -8.93
N GLU A 213 -21.00 -1.57 -8.73
CA GLU A 213 -21.14 -2.22 -7.42
C GLU A 213 -20.10 -1.66 -6.43
N VAL A 214 -18.86 -1.44 -6.88
CA VAL A 214 -17.82 -0.82 -6.03
C VAL A 214 -18.15 0.62 -5.68
N VAL A 215 -18.61 1.42 -6.65
CA VAL A 215 -19.00 2.81 -6.40
C VAL A 215 -20.15 2.87 -5.39
N GLU A 216 -21.17 2.03 -5.58
CA GLU A 216 -22.33 1.99 -4.69
C GLU A 216 -21.99 1.48 -3.29
N HIS A 217 -21.11 0.48 -3.17
CA HIS A 217 -20.58 0.01 -1.89
C HIS A 217 -19.92 1.16 -1.10
N CYS A 218 -19.06 1.94 -1.75
CA CYS A 218 -18.38 3.07 -1.12
C CYS A 218 -19.35 4.23 -0.81
N ARG A 219 -20.33 4.48 -1.69
CA ARG A 219 -21.33 5.54 -1.51
C ARG A 219 -22.23 5.27 -0.28
N ASN A 220 -22.60 4.01 -0.07
CA ASN A 220 -23.46 3.59 1.04
C ASN A 220 -22.72 3.48 2.38
N ASN A 221 -21.39 3.54 2.40
CA ASN A 221 -20.60 3.56 3.62
C ASN A 221 -19.55 4.69 3.62
N PRO A 222 -19.92 5.91 4.08
CA PRO A 222 -19.00 7.04 4.16
C PRO A 222 -17.78 6.84 5.08
N GLN A 223 -17.74 5.77 5.90
CA GLN A 223 -16.53 5.45 6.67
C GLN A 223 -15.38 5.03 5.75
N ILE A 224 -15.67 4.45 4.58
CA ILE A 224 -14.66 3.97 3.63
C ILE A 224 -13.84 5.15 3.09
N GLU A 225 -12.53 5.11 3.34
CA GLU A 225 -11.46 6.08 2.99
C GLU A 225 -11.61 7.52 3.51
N SER A 226 -12.84 7.96 3.72
CA SER A 226 -13.19 9.35 4.03
C SER A 226 -13.30 9.58 5.52
N GLY A 227 -14.05 8.70 6.19
CA GLY A 227 -14.25 8.69 7.63
C GLY A 227 -15.52 9.42 8.09
N VAL A 228 -16.05 8.99 9.24
CA VAL A 228 -17.21 9.60 9.89
C VAL A 228 -16.84 10.00 11.32
N ARG A 229 -17.13 11.26 11.69
CA ARG A 229 -16.86 11.77 13.04
C ARG A 229 -17.93 11.36 14.04
N LYS A 230 -17.51 10.97 15.24
CA LYS A 230 -18.33 10.82 16.45
C LYS A 230 -17.59 11.44 17.63
N GLY A 231 -18.09 12.58 18.14
CA GLY A 231 -17.39 13.35 19.17
C GLY A 231 -16.02 13.81 18.67
N ASN A 232 -14.95 13.50 19.41
CA ASN A 232 -13.58 13.84 19.04
C ASN A 232 -12.88 12.78 18.17
N ILE A 233 -13.59 11.76 17.65
CA ILE A 233 -12.98 10.66 16.90
C ILE A 233 -13.53 10.62 15.48
N VAL A 234 -12.65 10.51 14.48
CA VAL A 234 -13.02 10.12 13.11
C VAL A 234 -12.77 8.63 12.94
N TYR A 235 -13.81 7.88 12.58
CA TYR A 235 -13.71 6.47 12.25
C TYR A 235 -13.57 6.29 10.74
N ALA A 236 -12.43 5.78 10.28
CA ALA A 236 -12.15 5.51 8.88
C ALA A 236 -11.96 4.00 8.66
N GLU A 237 -12.60 3.50 7.61
CA GLU A 237 -12.49 2.13 7.13
C GLU A 237 -11.66 2.12 5.84
N LYS A 238 -10.85 1.09 5.61
CA LYS A 238 -10.19 0.92 4.30
C LYS A 238 -11.18 0.39 3.28
N ILE A 239 -11.12 0.88 2.05
CA ILE A 239 -11.74 0.17 0.93
C ILE A 239 -11.06 -1.22 0.81
N PRO A 240 -11.75 -2.31 0.47
CA PRO A 240 -11.09 -3.57 0.17
C PRO A 240 -10.03 -3.43 -0.95
N TYR A 241 -8.94 -4.18 -0.88
CA TYR A 241 -7.84 -4.11 -1.87
C TYR A 241 -8.29 -4.47 -3.30
N MET A 242 -9.14 -5.48 -3.44
CA MET A 242 -9.78 -5.91 -4.69
C MET A 242 -11.29 -5.94 -4.52
N THR A 243 -11.93 -4.78 -4.43
CA THR A 243 -13.34 -4.65 -4.01
C THR A 243 -14.30 -5.46 -4.85
N LYS A 244 -14.16 -5.48 -6.18
CA LYS A 244 -15.00 -6.31 -7.06
C LYS A 244 -14.96 -7.80 -6.70
N LYS A 245 -13.77 -8.31 -6.36
CA LYS A 245 -13.58 -9.72 -5.97
C LYS A 245 -14.12 -9.94 -4.56
N PHE A 246 -13.79 -9.05 -3.63
CA PHE A 246 -14.28 -9.09 -2.25
C PHE A 246 -15.81 -9.14 -2.15
N LEU A 247 -16.53 -8.34 -2.94
CA LEU A 247 -18.00 -8.30 -2.90
C LEU A 247 -18.66 -9.58 -3.43
N LYS A 248 -17.97 -10.32 -4.31
CA LYS A 248 -18.48 -11.54 -4.96
C LYS A 248 -18.00 -12.82 -4.29
N GLU A 249 -17.01 -12.71 -3.40
CA GLU A 249 -16.38 -13.85 -2.75
C GLU A 249 -17.24 -14.39 -1.60
N THR A 250 -17.32 -15.70 -1.52
CA THR A 250 -18.06 -16.46 -0.50
C THR A 250 -17.14 -17.25 0.43
N ASP A 251 -15.91 -17.57 0.00
CA ASP A 251 -14.90 -18.16 0.87
C ASP A 251 -14.28 -17.08 1.77
N GLU A 252 -14.40 -17.25 3.09
CA GLU A 252 -13.97 -16.23 4.05
C GLU A 252 -12.45 -15.95 4.02
N ASN A 253 -11.61 -16.94 3.71
CA ASN A 253 -10.17 -16.75 3.60
C ASN A 253 -9.83 -15.91 2.37
N MET A 254 -10.43 -16.25 1.23
CA MET A 254 -10.27 -15.48 -0.01
C MET A 254 -10.87 -14.08 0.10
N LYS A 255 -11.97 -13.92 0.83
CA LYS A 255 -12.57 -12.62 1.10
C LYS A 255 -11.62 -11.72 1.89
N ASN A 256 -11.03 -12.24 2.96
CA ASN A 256 -10.00 -11.53 3.73
C ASN A 256 -8.74 -11.22 2.90
N TYR A 257 -8.34 -12.14 2.02
CA TYR A 257 -7.24 -11.93 1.07
C TYR A 257 -7.52 -10.80 0.06
N TYR A 258 -8.75 -10.69 -0.45
CA TYR A 258 -9.17 -9.61 -1.33
C TYR A 258 -9.42 -8.29 -0.58
N TYR A 259 -9.62 -8.33 0.73
CA TYR A 259 -9.70 -7.14 1.57
C TYR A 259 -8.32 -6.56 1.90
N CYS A 260 -7.36 -7.41 2.26
CA CYS A 260 -6.06 -6.98 2.79
C CYS A 260 -5.19 -6.27 1.74
N HIS A 261 -4.83 -5.02 2.01
CA HIS A 261 -3.90 -4.22 1.18
C HIS A 261 -2.43 -4.59 1.37
N CYS A 262 -2.08 -5.19 2.51
CA CYS A 262 -0.67 -5.28 2.89
C CYS A 262 0.00 -6.49 2.24
N MET A 263 0.93 -6.27 1.32
CA MET A 263 1.72 -7.34 0.67
C MET A 263 2.55 -8.16 1.66
N TRP A 264 2.84 -7.60 2.83
CA TRP A 264 3.53 -8.29 3.92
C TRP A 264 2.68 -9.30 4.68
N VAL A 265 1.36 -9.28 4.47
CA VAL A 265 0.43 -10.04 5.30
C VAL A 265 -0.52 -10.88 4.46
N ARG A 266 -1.04 -10.34 3.37
CA ARG A 266 -2.25 -10.88 2.72
C ARG A 266 -2.14 -12.34 2.29
N GLU A 267 -0.98 -12.80 1.79
CA GLU A 267 -0.82 -14.21 1.38
C GLU A 267 -0.98 -15.20 2.55
N ALA A 268 -0.74 -14.79 3.80
CA ALA A 268 -1.05 -15.62 4.96
C ALA A 268 -2.56 -15.84 5.14
N LEU A 269 -3.40 -14.87 4.78
CA LEU A 269 -4.85 -15.00 4.84
C LEU A 269 -5.39 -15.98 3.80
N LYS A 270 -4.75 -16.03 2.63
CA LYS A 270 -5.10 -16.97 1.56
C LYS A 270 -4.67 -18.41 1.87
N THR A 271 -3.45 -18.57 2.36
CA THR A 271 -2.84 -19.90 2.55
C THR A 271 -3.11 -20.51 3.92
N GLY A 272 -3.31 -19.68 4.95
CA GLY A 272 -3.42 -20.13 6.34
C GLY A 272 -2.12 -20.68 6.94
N ASN A 273 -1.00 -20.65 6.21
CA ASN A 273 0.26 -21.30 6.61
C ASN A 273 0.99 -20.56 7.74
N VAL A 274 0.71 -19.28 7.92
CA VAL A 274 1.36 -18.41 8.92
C VAL A 274 0.31 -17.57 9.60
N LYS A 275 0.34 -17.49 10.93
CA LYS A 275 -0.48 -16.55 11.70
C LYS A 275 0.31 -15.28 12.01
N VAL A 276 0.14 -14.25 11.19
CA VAL A 276 0.78 -12.94 11.40
C VAL A 276 0.08 -12.21 12.56
N PRO A 277 0.81 -11.70 13.58
CA PRO A 277 0.18 -10.97 14.67
C PRO A 277 -0.47 -9.67 14.19
N SER A 278 -1.70 -9.41 14.63
CA SER A 278 -2.48 -8.23 14.23
C SER A 278 -1.84 -6.90 14.61
N LYS A 279 -0.91 -6.90 15.57
CA LYS A 279 -0.09 -5.74 15.94
C LYS A 279 0.61 -5.11 14.73
N PHE A 280 0.95 -5.87 13.69
CA PHE A 280 1.51 -5.28 12.45
C PHE A 280 0.55 -4.30 11.75
N CYS A 281 -0.77 -4.44 11.95
CA CYS A 281 -1.75 -3.51 11.41
C CYS A 281 -1.65 -2.08 11.99
N GLU A 282 -0.89 -1.87 13.06
CA GLU A 282 -0.50 -0.53 13.53
C GLU A 282 0.26 0.25 12.43
N CYS A 283 0.94 -0.44 11.49
CA CYS A 283 1.48 0.17 10.27
C CYS A 283 0.39 0.84 9.40
N SER A 284 -0.79 0.23 9.31
CA SER A 284 -1.94 0.85 8.65
C SER A 284 -2.53 2.01 9.46
N ALA A 285 -2.46 1.98 10.80
CA ALA A 285 -2.78 3.16 11.60
C ALA A 285 -1.77 4.31 11.33
N GLY A 286 -0.48 3.98 11.15
CA GLY A 286 0.55 4.94 10.74
C GLY A 286 0.29 5.59 9.38
N TYR A 287 -0.32 4.88 8.43
CA TYR A 287 -0.78 5.44 7.16
C TYR A 287 -1.81 6.56 7.37
N TYR A 288 -2.84 6.33 8.19
CA TYR A 288 -3.83 7.37 8.53
C TYR A 288 -3.20 8.48 9.36
N LYS A 289 -2.34 8.14 10.32
CA LYS A 289 -1.65 9.12 11.16
C LYS A 289 -0.86 10.11 10.31
N ASN A 290 -0.06 9.63 9.36
CA ASN A 290 0.74 10.47 8.47
C ASN A 290 -0.13 11.44 7.66
N GLN A 291 -1.31 10.99 7.18
CA GLN A 291 -2.26 11.88 6.50
C GLN A 291 -2.80 12.97 7.42
N TRP A 292 -3.31 12.58 8.57
CA TRP A 292 -3.99 13.49 9.49
C TRP A 292 -3.03 14.47 10.18
N ASP A 293 -1.80 14.04 10.45
CA ASP A 293 -0.72 14.93 10.90
C ASP A 293 -0.50 16.09 9.90
N VAL A 294 -0.51 15.80 8.59
CA VAL A 294 -0.34 16.82 7.54
C VAL A 294 -1.61 17.67 7.37
N ILE A 295 -2.78 17.03 7.35
CA ILE A 295 -4.07 17.72 7.18
C ILE A 295 -4.26 18.77 8.27
N LEU A 296 -3.98 18.42 9.53
CA LEU A 296 -4.21 19.29 10.69
C LEU A 296 -3.00 20.16 11.06
N ASP A 297 -1.83 19.94 10.47
CA ASP A 297 -0.54 20.53 10.88
C ASP A 297 -0.09 20.19 12.31
N GLN A 298 -0.62 19.12 12.88
CA GLN A 298 -0.33 18.75 14.26
C GLN A 298 -0.46 17.25 14.45
N PRO A 299 0.33 16.64 15.37
CA PRO A 299 0.28 15.21 15.59
C PRO A 299 -1.10 14.73 16.07
N VAL A 300 -1.60 13.66 15.48
CA VAL A 300 -2.77 12.91 15.97
C VAL A 300 -2.38 11.54 16.49
N ASN A 301 -3.26 10.96 17.31
CA ASN A 301 -3.21 9.55 17.66
C ASN A 301 -4.17 8.77 16.77
N VAL A 302 -3.75 7.57 16.36
CA VAL A 302 -4.60 6.65 15.59
C VAL A 302 -4.54 5.27 16.24
N ASP A 303 -5.71 4.67 16.46
CA ASP A 303 -5.83 3.30 16.96
C ASP A 303 -6.41 2.38 15.90
N VAL A 304 -5.94 1.14 15.88
CA VAL A 304 -6.61 0.04 15.18
C VAL A 304 -7.78 -0.42 16.05
N VAL A 305 -9.01 -0.26 15.56
CA VAL A 305 -10.24 -0.65 16.28
C VAL A 305 -10.67 -2.06 15.85
N GLU A 306 -10.67 -2.30 14.55
CA GLU A 306 -10.99 -3.60 13.95
C GLU A 306 -9.89 -3.93 12.93
N THR A 307 -9.56 -5.21 12.81
CA THR A 307 -8.68 -5.72 11.75
C THR A 307 -9.08 -7.13 11.36
N ILE A 308 -9.06 -7.40 10.07
CA ILE A 308 -9.33 -8.74 9.52
C ILE A 308 -8.34 -9.79 10.03
N LEU A 309 -7.15 -9.39 10.49
CA LEU A 309 -6.18 -10.33 11.10
C LEU A 309 -6.69 -10.94 12.41
N ASP A 310 -7.60 -10.26 13.10
CA ASP A 310 -8.26 -10.75 14.32
C ASP A 310 -9.65 -11.35 14.02
N GLY A 311 -9.98 -11.59 12.74
CA GLY A 311 -11.25 -12.16 12.31
C GLY A 311 -12.41 -11.17 12.24
N ASN A 312 -12.13 -9.86 12.33
CA ASN A 312 -13.16 -8.83 12.08
C ASN A 312 -13.53 -8.78 10.60
N PRO A 313 -14.73 -8.31 10.24
CA PRO A 313 -15.16 -8.26 8.83
C PRO A 313 -14.53 -7.13 8.03
N ARG A 314 -13.77 -6.23 8.68
CA ARG A 314 -13.16 -5.03 8.09
C ARG A 314 -11.95 -4.56 8.90
N CYS A 315 -11.24 -3.56 8.35
CA CYS A 315 -10.21 -2.81 9.06
C CYS A 315 -10.71 -1.39 9.37
N LEU A 316 -10.90 -1.09 10.65
CA LEU A 316 -11.43 0.19 11.14
C LEU A 316 -10.39 0.90 12.01
N PHE A 317 -10.20 2.20 11.78
CA PHE A 317 -9.22 3.02 12.46
C PHE A 317 -9.90 4.21 13.14
N ALA A 318 -9.53 4.49 14.39
CA ALA A 318 -10.00 5.64 15.14
C ALA A 318 -8.92 6.72 15.14
N ILE A 319 -9.17 7.83 14.45
CA ILE A 319 -8.33 9.01 14.44
C ILE A 319 -8.82 9.98 15.51
N HIS A 320 -7.99 10.25 16.51
CA HIS A 320 -8.32 11.14 17.62
C HIS A 320 -8.00 12.59 17.24
N LEU A 321 -9.04 13.41 17.17
CA LEU A 321 -8.94 14.83 16.83
C LEU A 321 -8.51 15.65 18.06
N PRO A 322 -7.62 16.65 17.87
CA PRO A 322 -7.31 17.65 18.88
C PRO A 322 -8.51 18.51 19.32
N ASP A 323 -8.51 18.98 20.57
CA ASP A 323 -9.64 19.72 21.17
C ASP A 323 -10.02 20.99 20.40
N ASP A 324 -9.04 21.70 19.84
CA ASP A 324 -9.26 22.91 19.03
C ASP A 324 -10.02 22.60 17.74
N VAL A 325 -9.73 21.46 17.10
CA VAL A 325 -10.43 20.99 15.90
C VAL A 325 -11.89 20.66 16.23
N VAL A 326 -12.12 20.02 17.39
CA VAL A 326 -13.47 19.66 17.86
C VAL A 326 -14.29 20.91 18.19
N LYS A 327 -13.71 21.86 18.94
CA LYS A 327 -14.38 23.13 19.28
C LYS A 327 -14.82 23.89 18.04
N LYS A 328 -13.94 24.02 17.05
CA LYS A 328 -14.25 24.67 15.77
C LYS A 328 -15.39 23.96 15.00
N ALA A 329 -15.57 22.66 15.18
CA ALA A 329 -16.67 21.92 14.57
C ALA A 329 -18.02 22.16 15.25
N GLU A 330 -18.00 22.51 16.54
CA GLU A 330 -19.20 22.75 17.36
C GLU A 330 -19.66 24.22 17.33
N GLU A 331 -18.79 25.12 16.86
CA GLU A 331 -19.13 26.51 16.53
C GLU A 331 -20.10 26.55 15.33
N LYS A 332 -21.36 26.94 15.59
CA LYS A 332 -22.48 26.88 14.63
C LYS A 332 -22.36 27.87 13.48
#